data_AF-J9E8W1-F1
#
_entry.id   AF-J9E8W1-F1
#
_cell.length_a   1.000
_cell.length_b   1.000
_cell.length_c   1.000
_cell.angle_alpha   90.00
_cell.angle_beta   90.00
_cell.angle_gamma   90.00
#
_symmetry.space_group_name_H-M   'P 1'
#
loop_
_entity.id
_entity.type
_entity.pdbx_description
1 polymer ?
#
loop_
_entity_poly.entity_id
_entity_poly.type
_entity_poly.pdbx_seq_one_letter_code
_entity_poly.pdbx_strand_id
1 'polypeptide(L)' 'IITEEVNGAGDWAFERGSYHLNGTRGPESGAYLQIWKKVNGKWLIHNDCFNVIKPALK' A
#
# COMPACT_ATOMS: atom_id res chain seq x y z
N ILE A 1 0.85 -7.07 -5.77
CA ILE A 1 1.19 -5.71 -5.32
C ILE A 1 2.42 -5.28 -6.09
N ILE A 2 2.49 -4.03 -6.52
CA ILE A 2 3.61 -3.42 -7.22
C ILE A 2 3.97 -2.15 -6.45
N THR A 3 5.18 -2.06 -5.93
CA THR A 3 5.70 -0.85 -5.31
C THR A 3 6.26 0.05 -6.40
N GLU A 4 5.79 1.29 -6.46
CA GLU A 4 6.17 2.25 -7.50
C GLU A 4 7.15 3.28 -6.96
N GLU A 5 7.01 3.67 -5.69
CA GLU A 5 7.87 4.67 -5.08
C GLU A 5 7.99 4.44 -3.58
N VAL A 6 9.21 4.56 -3.09
CA VAL A 6 9.54 4.62 -1.67
C VAL A 6 10.43 5.84 -1.46
N ASN A 7 10.05 6.70 -0.53
CA ASN A 7 10.87 7.85 -0.14
C ASN A 7 10.68 8.16 1.34
N GLY A 8 11.72 8.65 2.00
CA GLY A 8 11.70 8.87 3.43
C GLY A 8 12.88 9.67 3.93
N ALA A 9 12.73 10.17 5.15
CA ALA A 9 13.76 10.90 5.87
C ALA A 9 13.65 10.63 7.38
N GLY A 10 14.78 10.36 8.03
CA GLY A 10 14.83 10.01 9.45
C GLY A 10 14.04 8.74 9.74
N ASP A 11 13.11 8.83 10.69
CA ASP A 11 12.28 7.71 11.14
C ASP A 11 10.94 7.60 10.40
N TRP A 12 10.78 8.31 9.28
CA TRP A 12 9.56 8.30 8.48
C TRP A 12 9.85 7.95 7.02
N ALA A 13 8.94 7.20 6.41
CA ALA A 13 8.92 6.95 4.97
C ALA A 13 7.48 6.84 4.48
N PHE A 14 7.27 7.05 3.19
CA PHE A 14 6.08 6.62 2.49
C PHE A 14 6.43 5.56 1.45
N GLU A 15 5.47 4.70 1.20
CA GLU A 15 5.46 3.77 0.08
C GLU A 15 4.13 3.95 -0.65
N ARG A 16 4.18 4.06 -1.98
CA ARG A 16 2.97 4.01 -2.80
C ARG A 16 3.13 3.01 -3.92
N GLY A 17 1.98 2.52 -4.38
CA GLY A 17 1.95 1.65 -5.53
C GLY A 17 0.56 1.21 -5.88
N SER A 18 0.50 0.15 -6.68
CA SER A 18 -0.74 -0.44 -7.17
C SER A 18 -0.88 -1.89 -6.70
N TYR A 19 -2.12 -2.34 -6.55
CA TYR A 19 -2.43 -3.73 -6.27
C TYR A 19 -3.31 -4.32 -7.35
N HIS A 20 -3.11 -5.61 -7.58
CA HIS A 20 -3.93 -6.47 -8.42
C HIS A 20 -4.17 -7.74 -7.60
N LEU A 21 -5.42 -7.98 -7.22
CA LEU A 21 -5.82 -9.08 -6.37
C LEU A 21 -6.81 -9.96 -7.12
N ASN A 22 -6.63 -11.27 -7.04
CA ASN A 22 -7.60 -12.25 -7.52
C ASN A 22 -8.35 -12.80 -6.30
N GLY A 23 -9.43 -12.12 -5.91
CA GLY A 23 -10.27 -12.54 -4.79
C GLY A 23 -11.32 -13.58 -5.20
N THR A 24 -12.03 -14.13 -4.21
CA THR A 24 -13.14 -15.07 -4.43
C THR A 24 -14.32 -14.46 -5.22
N ARG A 25 -14.42 -13.12 -5.21
CA ARG A 25 -15.41 -12.32 -5.95
C ARG A 25 -14.92 -11.88 -7.34
N GLY A 26 -13.78 -12.41 -7.77
CA GLY A 26 -13.10 -12.05 -9.00
C GLY A 26 -11.95 -11.04 -8.82
N PRO A 27 -11.36 -10.60 -9.93
CA PRO A 27 -10.20 -9.70 -9.91
C PRO A 27 -10.59 -8.28 -9.52
N GLU A 28 -9.79 -7.66 -8.66
CA GLU A 28 -9.86 -6.25 -8.27
C GLU A 28 -8.49 -5.59 -8.44
N SER A 29 -8.46 -4.31 -8.78
CA SER A 29 -7.25 -3.49 -8.71
C SER A 29 -7.49 -2.12 -8.09
N GLY A 30 -6.41 -1.56 -7.56
CA GLY A 30 -6.43 -0.27 -6.90
C GLY A 30 -5.04 0.29 -6.66
N ALA A 31 -4.98 1.41 -5.96
CA ALA A 31 -3.74 2.03 -5.51
C ALA A 31 -3.70 2.11 -3.99
N TYR A 32 -2.50 2.17 -3.44
CA TYR A 32 -2.28 2.29 -2.00
C TYR A 32 -1.21 3.35 -1.70
N LEU A 33 -1.30 3.89 -0.49
CA LEU A 33 -0.31 4.74 0.14
C LEU A 33 -0.14 4.27 1.59
N GLN A 34 1.07 3.85 1.93
CA GLN A 34 1.46 3.47 3.28
C GLN A 34 2.43 4.50 3.84
N ILE A 35 2.19 4.91 5.08
CA ILE A 35 3.13 5.69 5.87
C ILE A 35 3.81 4.75 6.84
N TRP A 36 5.13 4.77 6.84
CA TRP A 36 5.98 3.94 7.68
C TRP A 36 6.65 4.79 8.74
N LYS A 37 6.74 4.24 9.96
CA LYS A 37 7.49 4.83 11.06
C LYS A 37 8.49 3.84 11.62
N LYS A 38 9.72 4.28 11.86
CA LYS A 38 10.74 3.49 12.54
C LYS A 38 10.53 3.58 14.05
N VAL A 39 10.25 2.47 14.70
CA VAL A 39 10.05 2.35 16.15
C VAL A 39 11.03 1.32 16.68
N ASN A 40 11.91 1.74 17.59
CA ASN A 40 12.97 0.89 18.15
C ASN A 40 13.80 0.18 17.05
N GLY A 41 14.15 0.94 16.00
CA GLY A 41 14.95 0.44 14.87
C GLY A 41 14.17 -0.39 13.84
N LYS A 42 12.87 -0.66 14.04
CA LYS A 42 12.04 -1.45 13.12
C LYS A 42 11.03 -0.57 12.40
N TRP A 43 10.93 -0.73 11.08
CA TRP A 43 9.89 -0.08 10.29
C TRP A 43 8.55 -0.79 10.51
N LEU A 44 7.53 -0.01 10.85
CA LEU A 44 6.15 -0.47 11.04
C LEU A 44 5.24 0.42 10.19
N ILE A 45 4.17 -0.17 9.67
CA ILE A 45 3.10 0.59 9.01
C ILE A 45 2.43 1.43 10.09
N HIS A 46 2.52 2.75 9.95
CA HIS A 46 1.86 3.72 10.81
C HIS A 46 0.46 4.07 10.28
N ASN A 47 0.32 4.20 8.96
CA ASN A 47 -0.97 4.36 8.29
C ASN A 47 -0.98 3.52 7.01
N ASP A 48 -2.15 2.96 6.73
CA ASP A 48 -2.44 2.28 5.47
C ASP A 48 -3.72 2.86 4.89
N CYS A 49 -3.66 3.30 3.65
CA CYS A 49 -4.79 3.82 2.91
C CYS A 49 -4.74 3.28 1.49
N PHE A 50 -5.91 2.87 0.97
CA PHE A 50 -6.03 2.39 -0.39
C PHE A 50 -7.38 2.80 -0.97
N ASN A 51 -7.45 2.82 -2.30
CA ASN A 51 -8.67 3.00 -3.04
C ASN A 51 -8.82 1.92 -4.11
N VAL A 52 -10.07 1.54 -4.37
CA VAL A 52 -10.42 0.65 -5.46
C VAL A 52 -10.50 1.46 -6.74
N ILE A 53 -9.76 1.06 -7.77
CA ILE A 53 -9.81 1.65 -9.11
C ILE A 53 -10.71 0.81 -10.03
N LYS A 54 -10.55 -0.52 -9.97
CA LYS A 54 -11.40 -1.47 -10.69
C LYS A 54 -11.99 -2.45 -9.67
N PRO A 55 -13.29 -2.36 -9.34
CA PRO A 55 -13.92 -3.26 -8.40
C PRO A 55 -14.07 -4.67 -8.96
N ALA A 56 -14.15 -5.65 -8.08
CA ALA A 56 -14.53 -7.01 -8.43
C ALA A 56 -15.93 -7.05 -9.09
N LEU A 57 -16.10 -7.90 -10.11
CA LEU A 57 -17.29 -7.90 -10.98
C LEU A 57 -18.56 -8.45 -10.31
N LYS A 58 -18.46 -9.29 -9.27
CA LYS A 58 -19.51 -9.54 -8.28
C LYS A 58 -19.01 -10.48 -7.18
#